data_AF-A0AAD5Y067-F1
#
_entry.id   AF-A0AAD5Y067-F1
#
_cell.length_a   1.000
_cell.length_b   1.000
_cell.length_c   1.000
_cell.angle_alpha   90.00
_cell.angle_beta   90.00
_cell.angle_gamma   90.00
#
_symmetry.space_group_name_H-M   'P 1'
#
loop_
_entity.id
_entity.type
_entity.pdbx_description
1 polymer ?
#
loop_
_entity_poly.entity_id
_entity_poly.type
_entity_poly.pdbx_seq_one_letter_code
_entity_poly.pdbx_strand_id
1 'polypeptide(L)'
;MPCYDKKLEASRDDFFNDVLKTRDVDCVLTTNEVQQLFEEYKVDFKICEMEEISSMFTKAGLNSSLNTILYNSKGSTSGGYLLFVMRYAAKVIFNIELTEEEIEFGSEKISIEPGRNNDQKSVSLLGKNGEVLLKFGYAYGFRNIQNLVRKIGEKKRSFRRKTEVNDFNFVEIMACPSGCINGGGQLKPFFITGGVENSSSTPASKEWICLTEKYYFNKNIYFQSPETNSSIHELYKHWLHDDKNRIKEKLHTSYHVIEKLEENGLTVRW
;
A
#
# COMPACT_ATOMS: atom_id res chain seq x y z
N MET A 1 -2.23 0.67 -12.70
CA MET A 1 -1.99 0.01 -11.38
C MET A 1 -0.84 -0.99 -11.50
N PRO A 2 0.01 -1.22 -10.48
CA PRO A 2 1.12 -2.17 -10.60
C PRO A 2 0.73 -3.64 -10.40
N CYS A 3 -0.56 -3.96 -10.18
CA CYS A 3 -1.03 -5.29 -9.78
C CYS A 3 -2.27 -5.73 -10.57
N TYR A 4 -2.30 -7.00 -10.98
CA TYR A 4 -3.46 -7.62 -11.63
C TYR A 4 -4.65 -7.80 -10.69
N ASP A 5 -4.43 -8.00 -9.39
CA ASP A 5 -5.50 -8.17 -8.40
C ASP A 5 -6.43 -6.95 -8.32
N LYS A 6 -5.95 -5.77 -8.75
CA LYS A 6 -6.79 -4.57 -8.85
C LYS A 6 -7.89 -4.69 -9.91
N LYS A 7 -7.73 -5.57 -10.90
CA LYS A 7 -8.81 -5.95 -11.83
C LYS A 7 -9.91 -6.72 -11.10
N LEU A 8 -9.51 -7.68 -10.25
CA LEU A 8 -10.45 -8.47 -9.43
C LEU A 8 -11.17 -7.60 -8.40
N GLU A 9 -10.47 -6.64 -7.80
CA GLU A 9 -11.08 -5.65 -6.91
C GLU A 9 -12.15 -4.83 -7.65
N ALA A 10 -11.82 -4.27 -8.82
CA ALA A 10 -12.76 -3.48 -9.63
C ALA A 10 -13.96 -4.29 -10.14
N SER A 11 -13.79 -5.61 -10.34
CA SER A 11 -14.89 -6.49 -10.78
C SER A 11 -15.88 -6.88 -9.67
N ARG A 12 -15.60 -6.58 -8.39
CA ARG A 12 -16.52 -6.90 -7.30
C ARG A 12 -17.88 -6.22 -7.50
N ASP A 13 -18.94 -6.97 -7.22
CA ASP A 13 -20.30 -6.44 -7.30
C ASP A 13 -20.57 -5.37 -6.24
N ASP A 14 -19.77 -5.34 -5.15
CA ASP A 14 -19.80 -4.28 -4.12
C ASP A 14 -19.54 -2.87 -4.69
N PHE A 15 -18.92 -2.76 -5.86
CA PHE A 15 -18.55 -1.48 -6.51
C PHE A 15 -19.35 -1.24 -7.80
N PHE A 16 -20.49 -1.93 -7.95
CA PHE A 16 -21.43 -1.70 -9.04
C PHE A 16 -22.60 -0.85 -8.56
N ASN A 17 -22.87 0.25 -9.28
CA ASN A 17 -24.02 1.10 -9.02
C ASN A 17 -25.21 0.62 -9.85
N ASP A 18 -26.18 -0.01 -9.19
CA ASP A 18 -27.37 -0.55 -9.85
C ASP A 18 -28.27 0.48 -10.52
N VAL A 19 -28.29 1.72 -10.01
CA VAL A 19 -29.12 2.80 -10.53
C VAL A 19 -28.51 3.39 -11.80
N LEU A 20 -27.20 3.64 -11.77
CA LEU A 20 -26.47 4.19 -12.91
C LEU A 20 -26.08 3.13 -13.94
N LYS A 21 -26.13 1.84 -13.57
CA LYS A 21 -25.63 0.71 -14.35
C LYS A 21 -24.16 0.86 -14.75
N THR A 22 -23.35 1.38 -13.82
CA THR A 22 -21.92 1.62 -13.98
C THR A 22 -21.12 1.05 -12.83
N ARG A 23 -19.83 0.78 -13.06
CA ARG A 23 -18.88 0.45 -11.98
C ARG A 23 -18.18 1.71 -11.51
N ASP A 24 -17.66 1.70 -10.28
CA ASP A 24 -16.82 2.79 -9.79
C ASP A 24 -15.49 2.86 -10.58
N VAL A 25 -14.99 1.70 -11.04
CA VAL A 25 -13.80 1.58 -11.89
C VAL A 25 -14.12 0.65 -13.06
N ASP A 26 -14.23 1.19 -14.26
CA ASP A 26 -14.59 0.42 -15.46
C ASP A 26 -13.43 -0.46 -15.97
N CYS A 27 -12.20 0.06 -15.90
CA CYS A 27 -11.03 -0.63 -16.44
C CYS A 27 -9.80 -0.35 -15.58
N VAL A 28 -9.01 -1.39 -15.38
CA VAL A 28 -7.69 -1.30 -14.73
C VAL A 28 -6.64 -1.77 -15.72
N LEU A 29 -5.76 -0.86 -16.12
CA LEU A 29 -4.57 -1.17 -16.90
C LEU A 29 -3.35 -1.29 -15.99
N THR A 30 -2.57 -2.33 -16.21
CA THR A 30 -1.29 -2.53 -15.55
C THR A 30 -0.15 -1.80 -16.24
N THR A 31 0.97 -1.58 -15.54
CA THR A 31 2.15 -0.91 -16.13
C THR A 31 2.63 -1.60 -17.40
N ASN A 32 2.65 -2.94 -17.41
CA ASN A 32 2.99 -3.73 -18.58
C ASN A 32 1.99 -3.55 -19.73
N GLU A 33 0.69 -3.52 -19.45
CA GLU A 33 -0.33 -3.33 -20.47
C GLU A 33 -0.28 -1.92 -21.08
N VAL A 34 0.00 -0.89 -20.26
CA VAL A 34 0.22 0.48 -20.79
C VAL A 34 1.44 0.52 -21.71
N GLN A 35 2.53 -0.17 -21.37
CA GLN A 35 3.69 -0.27 -22.24
C GLN A 35 3.38 -0.99 -23.56
N GLN A 36 2.63 -2.09 -23.51
CA GLN A 36 2.19 -2.82 -24.71
C GLN A 36 1.33 -1.94 -25.64
N LEU A 37 0.47 -1.09 -25.07
CA LEU A 37 -0.31 -0.13 -25.86
C LEU A 37 0.61 0.87 -26.58
N PHE A 38 1.64 1.41 -25.91
CA PHE A 38 2.61 2.28 -26.58
C PHE A 38 3.30 1.58 -27.77
N GLU A 39 3.67 0.31 -27.61
CA GLU A 39 4.28 -0.49 -28.68
C GLU A 39 3.31 -0.75 -29.84
N GLU A 40 2.06 -1.13 -29.53
CA GLU A 40 1.01 -1.40 -30.52
C GLU A 40 0.68 -0.16 -31.36
N TYR A 41 0.54 0.99 -30.70
CA TYR A 41 0.28 2.28 -31.36
C TYR A 41 1.54 2.94 -31.92
N LYS A 42 2.72 2.32 -31.77
CA LYS A 42 4.02 2.86 -32.21
C LYS A 42 4.32 4.25 -31.66
N VAL A 43 3.97 4.48 -30.40
CA VAL A 43 4.24 5.71 -29.66
C VAL A 43 5.53 5.53 -28.86
N ASP A 44 6.52 6.39 -29.11
CA ASP A 44 7.70 6.48 -28.24
C ASP A 44 7.41 7.48 -27.12
N PHE A 45 7.12 6.95 -25.93
CA PHE A 45 6.82 7.74 -24.73
C PHE A 45 7.93 8.74 -24.37
N LYS A 46 9.19 8.48 -24.75
CA LYS A 46 10.34 9.33 -24.39
C LYS A 46 10.35 10.67 -25.12
N ILE A 47 9.66 10.76 -26.25
CA ILE A 47 9.60 11.96 -27.09
C ILE A 47 8.24 12.65 -27.03
N CYS A 48 7.32 12.15 -26.21
CA CYS A 48 6.04 12.80 -26.00
C CYS A 48 6.23 14.18 -25.34
N GLU A 49 5.42 15.14 -25.78
CA GLU A 49 5.38 16.47 -25.18
C GLU A 49 4.83 16.38 -23.74
N MET A 50 5.33 17.26 -22.87
CA MET A 50 4.88 17.34 -21.49
C MET A 50 3.53 18.03 -21.44
N GLU A 51 2.55 17.38 -20.82
CA GLU A 51 1.19 17.90 -20.64
C GLU A 51 0.90 18.17 -19.17
N GLU A 52 -0.02 19.10 -18.92
CA GLU A 52 -0.47 19.41 -17.56
C GLU A 52 -1.35 18.28 -17.01
N ILE A 53 -1.12 17.94 -15.74
CA ILE A 53 -1.96 16.96 -15.04
C ILE A 53 -3.27 17.66 -14.64
N SER A 54 -4.41 16.97 -14.86
CA SER A 54 -5.71 17.45 -14.40
C SER A 54 -5.71 17.82 -12.90
N SER A 55 -6.50 18.83 -12.55
CA SER A 55 -6.38 19.53 -11.25
C SER A 55 -7.14 18.87 -10.09
N MET A 56 -8.16 18.05 -10.36
CA MET A 56 -9.01 17.51 -9.30
C MET A 56 -8.51 16.19 -8.73
N PHE A 57 -8.38 16.13 -7.41
CA PHE A 57 -8.05 14.93 -6.64
C PHE A 57 -6.78 14.19 -7.10
N THR A 58 -5.81 14.93 -7.66
CA THR A 58 -4.52 14.38 -8.05
C THR A 58 -3.48 14.57 -6.94
N LYS A 59 -2.36 13.86 -7.04
CA LYS A 59 -1.16 14.13 -6.23
C LYS A 59 -0.26 15.17 -6.90
N ALA A 60 -0.85 16.15 -7.58
CA ALA A 60 -0.15 17.28 -8.18
C ALA A 60 -0.69 18.57 -7.58
N GLY A 61 0.17 19.58 -7.47
CA GLY A 61 -0.23 20.93 -7.10
C GLY A 61 0.76 21.95 -7.62
N LEU A 62 0.59 23.21 -7.24
CA LEU A 62 1.45 24.30 -7.69
C LEU A 62 2.32 24.79 -6.53
N ASN A 63 3.60 25.05 -6.82
CA ASN A 63 4.46 25.76 -5.88
C ASN A 63 4.25 27.29 -5.98
N SER A 64 4.96 28.06 -5.15
CA SER A 64 4.88 29.53 -5.14
C SER A 64 5.23 30.20 -6.49
N SER A 65 5.97 29.50 -7.35
CA SER A 65 6.35 29.94 -8.70
C SER A 65 5.36 29.46 -9.77
N LEU A 66 4.20 28.92 -9.39
CA LEU A 66 3.19 28.34 -10.29
C LEU A 66 3.69 27.15 -11.13
N ASN A 67 4.76 26.48 -10.69
CA ASN A 67 5.22 25.25 -11.33
C ASN A 67 4.51 24.05 -10.69
N THR A 68 4.12 23.09 -11.53
CA THR A 68 3.58 21.81 -11.09
C THR A 68 4.60 21.05 -10.25
N ILE A 69 4.20 20.67 -9.05
CA ILE A 69 4.93 19.80 -8.15
C ILE A 69 4.12 18.55 -7.86
N LEU A 70 4.82 17.45 -7.66
CA LEU A 70 4.22 16.17 -7.33
C LEU A 70 4.31 15.93 -5.83
N TYR A 71 3.22 15.41 -5.28
CA TYR A 71 3.14 14.97 -3.90
C TYR A 71 3.18 13.44 -3.83
N ASN A 72 3.70 12.94 -2.73
CA ASN A 72 3.60 11.56 -2.35
C ASN A 72 3.20 11.45 -0.87
N SER A 73 2.79 10.26 -0.49
CA SER A 73 2.53 9.93 0.90
C SER A 73 3.83 9.43 1.53
N LYS A 74 4.07 9.75 2.79
CA LYS A 74 5.22 9.22 3.53
C LYS A 74 5.09 7.70 3.69
N GLY A 75 6.23 7.01 3.75
CA GLY A 75 6.29 5.56 3.89
C GLY A 75 6.95 4.89 2.69
N SER A 76 6.44 3.73 2.30
CA SER A 76 6.98 2.94 1.18
C SER A 76 6.18 3.17 -0.11
N THR A 77 6.68 2.63 -1.22
CA THR A 77 5.95 2.54 -2.50
C THR A 77 4.68 1.69 -2.44
N SER A 78 4.50 0.93 -1.35
CA SER A 78 3.28 0.17 -1.05
C SER A 78 2.31 0.93 -0.15
N GLY A 79 2.66 2.19 0.17
CA GLY A 79 2.00 2.97 1.21
C GLY A 79 2.79 2.96 2.51
N GLY A 80 2.23 3.64 3.50
CA GLY A 80 2.77 3.75 4.85
C GLY A 80 1.66 3.72 5.87
N TYR A 81 0.62 2.91 5.64
CA TYR A 81 -0.60 2.94 6.45
C TYR A 81 -0.32 2.50 7.88
N LEU A 82 0.50 1.46 8.08
CA LEU A 82 0.92 1.07 9.42
C LEU A 82 1.57 2.22 10.18
N LEU A 83 2.51 2.91 9.55
CA LEU A 83 3.23 4.02 10.18
C LEU A 83 2.30 5.21 10.45
N PHE A 84 1.42 5.51 9.50
CA PHE A 84 0.41 6.56 9.63
C PHE A 84 -0.54 6.27 10.80
N VAL A 85 -1.13 5.06 10.83
CA VAL A 85 -2.06 4.63 11.90
C VAL A 85 -1.34 4.62 13.25
N MET A 86 -0.10 4.15 13.31
CA MET A 86 0.70 4.16 14.55
C MET A 86 0.90 5.57 15.08
N ARG A 87 1.33 6.51 14.22
CA ARG A 87 1.54 7.92 14.62
C ARG A 87 0.25 8.59 15.05
N TYR A 88 -0.81 8.37 14.29
CA TYR A 88 -2.11 8.92 14.59
C TYR A 88 -2.63 8.39 15.94
N ALA A 89 -2.53 7.07 16.17
CA ALA A 89 -2.91 6.45 17.44
C ALA A 89 -2.04 6.94 18.62
N ALA A 90 -0.72 7.05 18.44
CA ALA A 90 0.19 7.58 19.45
C ALA A 90 -0.22 9.00 19.88
N LYS A 91 -0.54 9.86 18.91
CA LYS A 91 -0.97 11.25 19.16
C LYS A 91 -2.36 11.31 19.80
N VAL A 92 -3.35 10.66 19.22
CA VAL A 92 -4.75 10.82 19.64
C VAL A 92 -5.07 10.07 20.93
N ILE A 93 -4.50 8.88 21.14
CA ILE A 93 -4.83 8.03 22.30
C ILE A 93 -3.90 8.33 23.48
N PHE A 94 -2.61 8.55 23.22
CA PHE A 94 -1.60 8.66 24.28
C PHE A 94 -0.95 10.03 24.37
N ASN A 95 -1.30 10.97 23.49
CA ASN A 95 -0.67 12.30 23.39
C ASN A 95 0.86 12.21 23.23
N ILE A 96 1.33 11.21 22.48
CA ILE A 96 2.73 10.99 22.14
C ILE A 96 2.96 11.45 20.70
N GLU A 97 3.81 12.45 20.53
CA GLU A 97 4.27 12.86 19.19
C GLU A 97 5.51 12.07 18.79
N LEU A 98 5.47 11.55 17.56
CA LEU A 98 6.51 10.73 16.95
C LEU A 98 7.08 11.43 15.71
N THR A 99 8.40 11.60 15.70
CA THR A 99 9.16 12.08 14.55
C THR A 99 9.41 10.94 13.55
N GLU A 100 9.85 11.28 12.33
CA GLU A 100 10.20 10.25 11.35
C GLU A 100 11.42 9.42 11.79
N GLU A 101 12.42 10.10 12.37
CA GLU A 101 13.66 9.45 12.81
C GLU A 101 13.38 8.42 13.91
N GLU A 102 12.49 8.75 14.86
CA GLU A 102 12.08 7.81 15.92
C GLU A 102 11.40 6.56 15.33
N ILE A 103 10.68 6.69 14.21
CA ILE A 103 9.96 5.58 13.56
C ILE A 103 10.91 4.71 12.74
N GLU A 104 11.88 5.33 12.07
CA GLU A 104 12.83 4.63 11.22
C GLU A 104 13.86 3.87 12.06
N PHE A 105 14.43 4.55 13.07
CA PHE A 105 15.57 4.06 13.84
C PHE A 105 15.22 3.60 15.26
N GLY A 106 14.00 3.89 15.74
CA GLY A 106 13.58 3.62 17.10
C GLY A 106 13.94 4.75 18.06
N SER A 107 13.37 4.71 19.28
CA SER A 107 13.65 5.64 20.37
C SER A 107 13.18 5.07 21.70
N GLU A 108 13.25 5.84 22.80
CA GLU A 108 12.62 5.46 24.07
C GLU A 108 11.10 5.25 23.96
N LYS A 109 10.47 5.80 22.92
CA LYS A 109 9.03 5.67 22.64
C LYS A 109 8.72 4.54 21.65
N ILE A 110 9.72 4.02 20.92
CA ILE A 110 9.52 3.05 19.85
C ILE A 110 10.58 1.95 19.91
N SER A 111 10.12 0.71 20.07
CA SER A 111 10.95 -0.48 19.91
C SER A 111 10.69 -1.16 18.56
N ILE A 112 11.76 -1.43 17.81
CA ILE A 112 11.71 -2.10 16.51
C ILE A 112 12.25 -3.53 16.65
N GLU A 113 11.42 -4.50 16.26
CA GLU A 113 11.80 -5.91 16.16
C GLU A 113 11.89 -6.29 14.66
N PRO A 114 13.09 -6.40 14.08
CA PRO A 114 13.23 -6.80 12.68
C PRO A 114 12.77 -8.25 12.47
N GLY A 115 12.16 -8.52 11.31
CA GLY A 115 11.80 -9.87 10.90
C GLY A 115 12.98 -10.65 10.31
N ARG A 116 12.67 -11.79 9.70
CA ARG A 116 13.67 -12.63 9.02
C ARG A 116 14.22 -11.99 7.73
N ASN A 117 13.51 -11.03 7.18
CA ASN A 117 13.85 -10.27 5.98
C ASN A 117 13.15 -8.89 6.04
N ASN A 118 13.43 -8.03 5.06
CA ASN A 118 12.87 -6.67 4.99
C ASN A 118 11.35 -6.64 4.79
N ASP A 119 10.76 -7.76 4.38
CA ASP A 119 9.32 -7.94 4.15
C ASP A 119 8.55 -8.29 5.44
N GLN A 120 9.21 -8.23 6.59
CA GLN A 120 8.57 -8.41 7.89
C GLN A 120 9.26 -7.54 8.96
N LYS A 121 8.48 -6.80 9.73
CA LYS A 121 8.96 -6.05 10.91
C LYS A 121 7.80 -5.90 11.89
N SER A 122 8.14 -5.84 13.19
CA SER A 122 7.21 -5.47 14.25
C SER A 122 7.70 -4.19 14.92
N VAL A 123 6.77 -3.34 15.33
CA VAL A 123 7.06 -2.07 15.98
C VAL A 123 6.15 -1.94 17.19
N SER A 124 6.72 -1.65 18.35
CA SER A 124 5.99 -1.46 19.61
C SER A 124 6.08 0.01 20.02
N LEU A 125 4.92 0.63 20.23
CA LEU A 125 4.81 1.94 20.87
C LEU A 125 4.97 1.75 22.38
N LEU A 126 5.90 2.48 22.98
CA LEU A 126 6.24 2.40 24.39
C LEU A 126 5.70 3.61 25.18
N GLY A 127 5.26 3.35 26.41
CA GLY A 127 4.88 4.36 27.37
C GLY A 127 6.08 4.88 28.17
N LYS A 128 5.81 5.81 29.09
CA LYS A 128 6.86 6.50 29.87
C LYS A 128 7.67 5.55 30.75
N ASN A 129 7.10 4.41 31.15
CA ASN A 129 7.76 3.44 32.01
C ASN A 129 8.33 2.24 31.21
N GLY A 130 8.37 2.35 29.88
CA GLY A 130 8.84 1.28 28.98
C GLY A 130 7.81 0.17 28.74
N GLU A 131 6.58 0.32 29.23
CA GLU A 131 5.49 -0.60 28.96
C GLU A 131 5.04 -0.49 27.49
N VAL A 132 4.66 -1.63 26.89
CA VAL A 132 4.14 -1.64 25.51
C VAL A 132 2.68 -1.18 25.51
N LEU A 133 2.42 -0.04 24.88
CA LEU A 133 1.08 0.54 24.74
C LEU A 133 0.32 -0.09 23.56
N LEU A 134 0.98 -0.20 22.41
CA LEU A 134 0.43 -0.80 21.19
C LEU A 134 1.53 -1.53 20.41
N LYS A 135 1.20 -2.65 19.79
CA LYS A 135 2.09 -3.42 18.91
C LYS A 135 1.56 -3.46 17.48
N PHE A 136 2.41 -3.09 16.54
CA PHE A 136 2.15 -3.03 15.11
C PHE A 136 3.07 -4.02 14.39
N GLY A 137 2.66 -4.51 13.22
CA GLY A 137 3.56 -5.28 12.37
C GLY A 137 3.12 -5.32 10.93
N TYR A 138 4.07 -5.46 10.00
CA TYR A 138 3.74 -5.75 8.62
C TYR A 138 4.33 -7.09 8.17
N ALA A 139 3.64 -7.71 7.22
CA ALA A 139 4.10 -8.92 6.55
C ALA A 139 3.78 -8.85 5.06
N TYR A 140 4.84 -8.78 4.25
CA TYR A 140 4.75 -8.75 2.80
C TYR A 140 5.17 -10.09 2.22
N GLY A 141 4.48 -10.55 1.18
CA GLY A 141 4.68 -11.86 0.59
C GLY A 141 3.89 -12.96 1.30
N PHE A 142 3.23 -13.81 0.51
CA PHE A 142 2.33 -14.87 1.01
C PHE A 142 2.96 -15.78 2.09
N ARG A 143 4.24 -16.13 1.95
CA ARG A 143 4.97 -16.92 2.95
C ARG A 143 5.04 -16.23 4.32
N ASN A 144 5.33 -14.93 4.34
CA ASN A 144 5.39 -14.16 5.59
C ASN A 144 3.99 -13.97 6.18
N ILE A 145 2.99 -13.75 5.33
CA ILE A 145 1.58 -13.66 5.75
C ILE A 145 1.13 -14.95 6.42
N GLN A 146 1.34 -16.11 5.79
CA GLN A 146 1.01 -17.41 6.37
C GLN A 146 1.68 -17.62 7.72
N ASN A 147 2.95 -17.26 7.85
CA ASN A 147 3.67 -17.36 9.12
C ASN A 147 3.10 -16.42 10.19
N LEU A 148 2.75 -15.19 9.84
CA LEU A 148 2.13 -14.23 10.75
C LEU A 148 0.75 -14.71 11.21
N VAL A 149 -0.11 -15.09 10.28
CA VAL A 149 -1.47 -15.60 10.55
C VAL A 149 -1.42 -16.85 11.42
N ARG A 150 -0.50 -17.79 11.16
CA ARG A 150 -0.31 -18.98 12.00
C ARG A 150 0.10 -18.61 13.43
N LYS A 151 1.04 -17.67 13.60
CA LYS A 151 1.46 -17.18 14.94
C LYS A 151 0.31 -16.53 15.72
N ILE A 152 -0.57 -15.79 15.04
CA ILE A 152 -1.77 -15.19 15.65
C ILE A 152 -2.82 -16.26 15.97
N GLY A 153 -3.01 -17.24 15.07
CA GLY A 153 -4.03 -18.29 15.20
C GLY A 153 -3.70 -19.39 16.22
N GLU A 154 -2.45 -19.83 16.33
CA GLU A 154 -2.02 -20.89 17.27
C GLU A 154 -2.22 -20.49 18.73
N LYS A 155 -2.09 -19.20 19.05
CA LYS A 155 -2.29 -18.69 20.42
C LYS A 155 -3.75 -18.77 20.88
N LYS A 156 -4.72 -18.65 19.97
CA LYS A 156 -6.15 -18.84 20.31
C LYS A 156 -6.47 -20.27 20.78
N ARG A 157 -5.65 -21.27 20.42
CA ARG A 157 -5.82 -22.67 20.87
C ARG A 157 -5.17 -22.96 22.22
N SER A 158 -4.23 -22.12 22.66
CA SER A 158 -3.53 -22.27 23.94
C SER A 158 -4.14 -21.34 25.00
N PHE A 159 -5.35 -21.66 25.47
CA PHE A 159 -6.08 -20.93 26.52
C PHE A 159 -5.37 -20.90 27.91
N ARG A 160 -4.11 -21.37 28.01
CA ARG A 160 -3.44 -21.70 29.27
C ARG A 160 -2.23 -20.84 29.64
N ARG A 161 -1.81 -19.88 28.81
CA ARG A 161 -0.77 -18.91 29.17
C ARG A 161 -1.24 -17.48 28.98
N LYS A 162 -1.85 -16.95 30.04
CA LYS A 162 -2.24 -15.56 30.22
C LYS A 162 -1.02 -14.74 30.64
N THR A 163 0.03 -14.72 29.82
CA THR A 163 1.21 -13.86 30.01
C THR A 163 1.34 -12.93 28.80
N GLU A 164 0.69 -11.79 29.00
CA GLU A 164 0.99 -10.41 28.61
C GLU A 164 1.91 -10.13 27.39
N VAL A 165 1.33 -9.33 26.47
CA VAL A 165 1.94 -8.55 25.38
C VAL A 165 2.61 -9.35 24.27
N ASN A 166 1.81 -9.97 23.39
CA ASN A 166 2.33 -10.36 22.08
C ASN A 166 1.24 -10.55 21.00
N ASP A 167 0.14 -9.80 21.11
CA ASP A 167 -0.89 -9.70 20.09
C ASP A 167 -0.72 -8.35 19.39
N PHE A 168 -0.58 -8.39 18.07
CA PHE A 168 -0.57 -7.18 17.27
C PHE A 168 -1.94 -6.50 17.40
N ASN A 169 -1.94 -5.20 17.70
CA ASN A 169 -3.14 -4.36 17.66
C ASN A 169 -3.51 -4.00 16.21
N PHE A 170 -2.50 -3.88 15.34
CA PHE A 170 -2.69 -3.59 13.93
C PHE A 170 -1.65 -4.34 13.10
N VAL A 171 -2.11 -4.91 11.98
CA VAL A 171 -1.23 -5.57 11.00
C VAL A 171 -1.47 -5.05 9.60
N GLU A 172 -0.40 -4.73 8.89
CA GLU A 172 -0.44 -4.39 7.47
C GLU A 172 0.07 -5.58 6.64
N ILE A 173 -0.67 -5.91 5.59
CA ILE A 173 -0.40 -7.11 4.79
C ILE A 173 -0.37 -6.73 3.32
N MET A 174 0.67 -7.17 2.60
CA MET A 174 0.78 -7.03 1.15
C MET A 174 1.10 -8.39 0.53
N ALA A 175 0.35 -8.80 -0.50
CA ALA A 175 0.49 -10.11 -1.10
C ALA A 175 1.88 -10.32 -1.75
N CYS A 176 2.42 -9.28 -2.38
CA CYS A 176 3.71 -9.31 -3.06
C CYS A 176 4.87 -9.08 -2.08
N PRO A 177 5.99 -9.82 -2.18
CA PRO A 177 7.26 -9.44 -1.55
C PRO A 177 7.70 -8.06 -2.05
N SER A 178 8.27 -7.23 -1.17
CA SER A 178 8.56 -5.81 -1.41
C SER A 178 7.32 -4.94 -1.71
N GLY A 179 6.13 -5.50 -1.55
CA GLY A 179 4.84 -4.85 -1.73
C GLY A 179 4.54 -4.41 -3.18
N CYS A 180 3.77 -3.34 -3.35
CA CYS A 180 3.14 -2.98 -4.62
C CYS A 180 4.12 -2.67 -5.75
N ILE A 181 5.33 -2.18 -5.44
CA ILE A 181 6.34 -1.87 -6.47
C ILE A 181 6.81 -3.10 -7.24
N ASN A 182 6.70 -4.28 -6.61
CA ASN A 182 7.00 -5.58 -7.18
C ASN A 182 5.70 -6.35 -7.53
N GLY A 183 4.62 -5.61 -7.79
CA GLY A 183 3.35 -6.19 -8.23
C GLY A 183 3.48 -6.88 -9.59
N GLY A 184 2.68 -7.94 -9.80
CA GLY A 184 2.79 -8.78 -11.01
C GLY A 184 2.55 -8.06 -12.33
N GLY A 185 1.89 -6.90 -12.32
CA GLY A 185 1.62 -6.07 -13.50
C GLY A 185 2.73 -5.07 -13.84
N GLN A 186 3.85 -5.09 -13.11
CA GLN A 186 5.00 -4.24 -13.36
C GLN A 186 5.87 -4.76 -14.52
N LEU A 187 6.65 -3.85 -15.11
CA LEU A 187 7.66 -4.21 -16.09
C LEU A 187 8.71 -5.11 -15.45
N LYS A 188 9.03 -6.20 -16.14
CA LYS A 188 10.14 -7.08 -15.76
C LYS A 188 11.45 -6.51 -16.33
N PRO A 189 12.56 -6.61 -15.59
CA PRO A 189 13.85 -6.15 -16.09
C PRO A 189 14.20 -6.88 -17.39
N PHE A 190 14.44 -6.11 -18.44
CA PHE A 190 14.97 -6.61 -19.70
C PHE A 190 16.46 -6.89 -19.48
N PHE A 191 16.84 -8.16 -19.35
CA PHE A 191 18.26 -8.50 -19.42
C PHE A 191 18.71 -8.30 -20.88
N ILE A 192 19.42 -7.19 -21.15
CA ILE A 192 20.21 -7.07 -22.39
C ILE A 192 21.43 -7.99 -22.21
N THR A 193 21.23 -9.29 -22.41
CA THR A 193 22.30 -10.24 -22.67
C THR A 193 22.03 -10.87 -24.02
N GLY A 194 22.54 -10.22 -25.08
CA GLY A 194 22.84 -10.88 -26.35
C GLY A 194 21.72 -11.69 -27.02
N GLY A 195 20.50 -11.16 -27.12
CA GLY A 195 19.51 -11.67 -28.07
C GLY A 195 18.90 -13.05 -27.78
N VAL A 196 18.96 -13.54 -26.54
CA VAL A 196 18.22 -14.75 -26.14
C VAL A 196 17.09 -14.37 -25.20
N GLU A 197 15.86 -14.47 -25.70
CA GLU A 197 14.62 -14.38 -24.92
C GLU A 197 14.54 -15.55 -23.92
N ASN A 198 15.28 -15.46 -22.81
CA ASN A 198 14.99 -16.30 -21.67
C ASN A 198 13.83 -15.67 -20.90
N SER A 199 12.63 -16.13 -21.24
CA SER A 199 11.37 -15.97 -20.51
C SER A 199 11.39 -16.67 -19.14
N SER A 200 12.54 -16.74 -18.47
CA SER A 200 12.63 -17.25 -17.12
C SER A 200 12.22 -16.15 -16.15
N SER A 201 11.11 -16.44 -15.48
CA SER A 201 10.47 -15.76 -14.36
C SER A 201 11.42 -15.42 -13.21
N THR A 202 12.38 -14.54 -13.44
CA THR A 202 13.10 -13.87 -12.36
C THR A 202 12.16 -12.79 -11.82
N PRO A 203 11.93 -12.74 -10.48
CA PRO A 203 11.34 -11.56 -9.86
C PRO A 203 12.10 -10.32 -10.35
N ALA A 204 11.45 -9.16 -10.43
CA ALA A 204 12.17 -7.91 -10.65
C ALA A 204 13.42 -7.92 -9.77
N SER A 205 14.60 -7.85 -10.39
CA SER A 205 15.85 -7.95 -9.65
C SER A 205 15.80 -6.90 -8.53
N LYS A 206 16.38 -7.19 -7.36
CA LYS A 206 16.40 -6.22 -6.24
C LYS A 206 16.89 -4.84 -6.70
N GLU A 207 17.76 -4.83 -7.70
CA GLU A 207 18.24 -3.63 -8.41
C GLU A 207 17.12 -2.87 -9.12
N TRP A 208 16.24 -3.55 -9.86
CA TRP A 208 15.08 -2.92 -10.53
C TRP A 208 14.09 -2.31 -9.54
N ILE A 209 13.82 -3.03 -8.43
CA ILE A 209 12.99 -2.51 -7.34
C ILE A 209 13.64 -1.25 -6.76
N CYS A 210 14.92 -1.30 -6.39
CA CYS A 210 15.65 -0.17 -5.85
C CYS A 210 15.69 1.02 -6.81
N LEU A 211 15.90 0.78 -8.11
CA LEU A 211 15.88 1.81 -9.14
C LEU A 211 14.51 2.48 -9.20
N THR A 212 13.45 1.68 -9.23
CA THR A 212 12.07 2.19 -9.27
C THR A 212 11.75 3.01 -8.02
N GLU A 213 12.15 2.55 -6.83
CA GLU A 213 11.96 3.31 -5.57
C GLU A 213 12.63 4.68 -5.61
N LYS A 214 13.84 4.78 -6.16
CA LYS A 214 14.54 6.07 -6.31
C LYS A 214 13.76 7.09 -7.13
N TYR A 215 12.97 6.64 -8.12
CA TYR A 215 12.11 7.53 -8.89
C TYR A 215 10.88 7.97 -8.09
N TYR A 216 10.25 7.08 -7.32
CA TYR A 216 9.09 7.42 -6.46
C TYR A 216 9.44 8.34 -5.28
N PHE A 217 10.70 8.33 -4.84
CA PHE A 217 11.22 9.14 -3.74
C PHE A 217 12.30 10.13 -4.18
N ASN A 218 12.21 10.60 -5.42
CA ASN A 218 13.11 11.62 -5.93
C ASN A 218 12.96 12.92 -5.12
N LYS A 219 14.05 13.70 -5.01
CA LYS A 219 14.10 15.01 -4.31
C LYS A 219 13.08 16.04 -4.82
N ASN A 220 12.59 15.89 -6.05
CA ASN A 220 11.57 16.77 -6.64
C ASN A 220 10.13 16.39 -6.28
N ILE A 221 9.94 15.33 -5.47
CA ILE A 221 8.63 14.88 -4.99
C ILE A 221 8.49 15.27 -3.53
N TYR A 222 7.42 16.00 -3.21
CA TYR A 222 7.15 16.48 -1.86
C TYR A 222 6.24 15.51 -1.12
N PHE A 223 6.27 15.55 0.21
CA PHE A 223 5.35 14.76 1.02
C PHE A 223 4.21 15.61 1.54
N GLN A 224 2.99 15.10 1.43
CA GLN A 224 1.81 15.71 2.03
C GLN A 224 1.04 14.66 2.82
N SER A 225 0.62 15.04 4.03
CA SER A 225 -0.24 14.18 4.84
C SER A 225 -1.71 14.42 4.48
N PRO A 226 -2.60 13.43 4.64
CA PRO A 226 -4.03 13.61 4.37
C PRO A 226 -4.64 14.80 5.12
N GLU A 227 -4.19 15.08 6.35
CA GLU A 227 -4.68 16.16 7.20
C GLU A 227 -4.28 17.55 6.70
N THR A 228 -3.22 17.65 5.91
CA THR A 228 -2.74 18.93 5.34
C THR A 228 -3.14 19.10 3.87
N ASN A 229 -3.93 18.16 3.32
CA ASN A 229 -4.42 18.22 1.95
C ASN A 229 -5.76 18.99 1.87
N SER A 230 -5.73 20.16 1.26
CA SER A 230 -6.91 21.03 1.11
C SER A 230 -8.03 20.39 0.28
N SER A 231 -7.71 19.66 -0.78
CA SER A 231 -8.70 18.96 -1.60
C SER A 231 -9.46 17.90 -0.81
N ILE A 232 -8.77 17.19 0.09
CA ILE A 232 -9.41 16.26 1.02
C ILE A 232 -10.29 17.02 2.01
N HIS A 233 -9.83 18.15 2.57
CA HIS A 233 -10.65 18.96 3.47
C HIS A 233 -11.95 19.43 2.81
N GLU A 234 -11.86 19.95 1.58
CA GLU A 234 -13.02 20.41 0.80
C GLU A 234 -13.97 19.25 0.47
N LEU A 235 -13.46 18.05 0.15
CA LEU A 235 -14.26 16.84 -0.03
C LEU A 235 -15.08 16.52 1.22
N TYR A 236 -14.43 16.51 2.40
CA TYR A 236 -15.10 16.22 3.66
C TYR A 236 -16.15 17.27 4.02
N LYS A 237 -15.82 18.55 3.84
CA LYS A 237 -16.69 19.68 4.19
C LYS A 237 -17.90 19.82 3.26
N HIS A 238 -17.69 19.74 1.94
CA HIS A 238 -18.70 20.10 0.95
C HIS A 238 -19.44 18.91 0.35
N TRP A 239 -18.82 17.72 0.33
CA TRP A 239 -19.46 16.54 -0.24
C TRP A 239 -19.85 15.52 0.82
N LEU A 240 -18.97 15.18 1.76
CA LEU A 240 -19.29 14.18 2.80
C LEU A 240 -20.03 14.77 4.00
N HIS A 241 -19.87 16.07 4.25
CA HIS A 241 -20.42 16.81 5.40
C HIS A 241 -20.10 16.19 6.77
N ASP A 242 -18.98 15.48 6.88
CA ASP A 242 -18.63 14.66 8.05
C ASP A 242 -19.75 13.70 8.51
N ASP A 243 -20.69 13.36 7.63
CA ASP A 243 -21.79 12.44 7.93
C ASP A 243 -21.27 11.00 7.92
N LYS A 244 -21.27 10.38 9.11
CA LYS A 244 -20.80 9.01 9.32
C LYS A 244 -21.51 8.00 8.42
N ASN A 245 -22.80 8.17 8.16
CA ASN A 245 -23.55 7.25 7.30
C ASN A 245 -23.10 7.38 5.86
N ARG A 246 -22.98 8.62 5.37
CA ARG A 246 -22.50 8.90 4.02
C ARG A 246 -21.05 8.46 3.82
N ILE A 247 -20.18 8.69 4.80
CA ILE A 247 -18.78 8.23 4.78
C ILE A 247 -18.74 6.70 4.71
N LYS A 248 -19.53 6.02 5.55
CA LYS A 248 -19.61 4.56 5.55
C LYS A 248 -20.14 4.02 4.22
N GLU A 249 -21.12 4.69 3.62
CA GLU A 249 -21.68 4.30 2.33
C GLU A 249 -20.68 4.50 1.18
N LYS A 250 -19.94 5.61 1.16
CA LYS A 250 -19.10 6.00 0.01
C LYS A 250 -17.64 5.55 0.10
N LEU A 251 -17.08 5.43 1.30
CA LEU A 251 -15.65 5.20 1.51
C LEU A 251 -15.33 3.90 2.24
N HIS A 252 -16.35 3.12 2.65
CA HIS A 252 -16.16 1.82 3.28
C HIS A 252 -16.77 0.71 2.42
N THR A 253 -16.25 -0.50 2.60
CA THR A 253 -16.78 -1.71 1.98
C THR A 253 -16.83 -2.83 3.02
N SER A 254 -17.46 -3.94 2.65
CA SER A 254 -17.50 -5.16 3.47
C SER A 254 -16.74 -6.28 2.76
N TYR A 255 -16.37 -7.32 3.51
CA TYR A 255 -15.77 -8.52 2.95
C TYR A 255 -16.75 -9.68 3.11
N HIS A 256 -16.90 -10.46 2.05
CA HIS A 256 -17.80 -11.61 2.02
C HIS A 256 -17.00 -12.90 2.07
N VAL A 257 -17.54 -13.91 2.73
CA VAL A 257 -16.94 -15.25 2.72
C VAL A 257 -17.13 -15.81 1.32
N ILE A 258 -16.02 -16.07 0.62
CA ILE A 258 -16.07 -16.85 -0.60
C ILE A 258 -16.28 -18.29 -0.17
N GLU A 259 -17.47 -18.84 -0.43
CA GLU A 259 -17.71 -20.27 -0.28
C GLU A 259 -16.68 -20.98 -1.14
N LYS A 260 -15.86 -21.84 -0.53
CA LYS A 260 -14.90 -22.64 -1.26
C LYS A 260 -15.70 -23.50 -2.24
N LEU A 261 -15.60 -23.19 -3.53
CA LEU A 261 -15.76 -24.22 -4.56
C LEU A 261 -14.89 -25.41 -4.11
N GLU A 262 -15.43 -26.63 -4.12
CA GLU A 262 -14.81 -27.83 -3.54
C GLU A 262 -13.43 -28.20 -4.16
N GLU A 263 -12.91 -27.40 -5.08
CA GLU A 263 -11.57 -27.50 -5.61
C GLU A 263 -10.57 -26.71 -4.73
N ASN A 264 -9.57 -27.44 -4.23
CA ASN A 264 -8.44 -26.89 -3.49
C ASN A 264 -7.90 -25.61 -4.14
N GLY A 265 -7.97 -24.45 -3.46
CA GLY A 265 -7.36 -23.20 -3.92
C GLY A 265 -5.83 -23.24 -4.10
N LEU A 266 -5.18 -24.38 -3.83
CA LEU A 266 -3.78 -24.67 -4.11
C LEU A 266 -3.54 -25.27 -5.51
N THR A 267 -4.58 -25.66 -6.24
CA THR A 267 -4.49 -26.21 -7.61
C THR A 267 -4.81 -25.20 -8.71
N VAL A 268 -5.18 -23.96 -8.36
CA VAL A 268 -5.31 -22.87 -9.34
C VAL A 268 -3.91 -22.53 -9.85
N ARG A 269 -3.58 -23.02 -11.04
CA ARG A 269 -2.44 -22.53 -11.81
C ARG A 269 -2.82 -21.17 -12.37
N TRP A 270 -2.19 -20.13 -11.86
CA TRP A 270 -2.16 -18.80 -12.46
C TRP A 270 -1.16 -18.77 -13.60
#